data_AF-A0A2W7R543-F1
#
_entry.id   AF-A0A2W7R543-F1
#
_cell.length_a   1.000
_cell.length_b   1.000
_cell.length_c   1.000
_cell.angle_alpha   90.00
_cell.angle_beta   90.00
_cell.angle_gamma   90.00
#
_symmetry.space_group_name_H-M   'P 1'
#
loop_
_entity.id
_entity.type
_entity.pdbx_description
1 polymer ?
#
loop_
_entity_poly.entity_id
_entity_poly.type
_entity_poly.pdbx_seq_one_letter_code
_entity_poly.pdbx_strand_id
1 'polypeptide(L)'
;MDIQENKSTLSVVPRNDDKIKKIWKTALILLLITAAEFVMAFTMPRGILLYVLFMVLTVWKAKYIMMEFMHLGDEVKPLIYSILVPIVFLFWLIVVLVKEGTVIFSLRWY
;
A
#
# COMPACT_ATOMS: atom_id res chain seq x y z
N MET A 1 21.35 -41.15 27.96
CA MET A 1 20.62 -40.48 26.87
C MET A 1 19.35 -39.93 27.49
N ASP A 2 19.43 -38.70 28.00
CA ASP A 2 18.28 -38.00 28.55
C ASP A 2 17.42 -37.50 27.39
N ILE A 3 16.18 -37.99 27.35
CA ILE A 3 15.14 -37.59 26.42
C ILE A 3 14.85 -36.12 26.71
N GLN A 4 15.27 -35.21 25.82
CA GLN A 4 14.81 -33.82 25.88
C GLN A 4 13.32 -33.77 25.56
N GLU A 5 12.48 -33.62 26.58
CA GLU A 5 11.12 -33.13 26.44
C GLU A 5 11.16 -31.68 25.93
N ASN A 6 11.04 -31.52 24.62
CA ASN A 6 10.75 -30.25 24.00
C ASN A 6 9.32 -29.84 24.36
N LYS A 7 9.15 -29.23 25.55
CA LYS A 7 7.91 -28.56 25.93
C LYS A 7 7.62 -27.46 24.91
N SER A 8 6.50 -27.60 24.21
CA SER A 8 5.90 -26.57 23.38
C SER A 8 5.65 -25.30 24.19
N THR A 9 6.63 -24.41 24.25
CA THR A 9 6.54 -23.06 24.83
C THR A 9 5.80 -22.10 23.90
N LEU A 10 4.93 -22.62 23.03
CA LEU A 10 4.02 -21.83 22.21
C LEU A 10 2.78 -21.54 23.04
N SER A 11 2.83 -20.44 23.80
CA SER A 11 1.63 -19.75 24.23
C SER A 11 0.84 -19.39 22.97
N VAL A 12 -0.16 -20.20 22.61
CA VAL A 12 -1.03 -19.95 21.48
C VAL A 12 -1.79 -18.67 21.80
N VAL A 13 -1.39 -17.55 21.20
CA VAL A 13 -2.10 -16.29 21.33
C VAL A 13 -3.56 -16.57 20.93
N PRO A 14 -4.54 -16.32 21.84
CA PRO A 14 -5.93 -16.62 21.52
C PRO A 14 -6.35 -15.80 20.30
N ARG A 15 -7.14 -16.43 19.42
CA ARG A 15 -7.65 -15.74 18.24
C ARG A 15 -8.45 -14.50 18.65
N ASN A 16 -7.96 -13.33 18.26
CA ASN A 16 -8.64 -12.07 18.53
C ASN A 16 -9.71 -11.83 17.45
N ASP A 17 -10.92 -12.32 17.70
CA ASP A 17 -12.04 -12.22 16.77
C ASP A 17 -12.49 -10.76 16.53
N ASP A 18 -12.14 -9.82 17.41
CA ASP A 18 -12.50 -8.41 17.26
C ASP A 18 -11.71 -7.73 16.14
N LYS A 19 -10.43 -8.05 16.00
CA LYS A 19 -9.60 -7.58 14.87
C LYS A 19 -10.14 -8.12 13.53
N ILE A 20 -10.57 -9.38 13.50
CA ILE A 20 -11.12 -10.02 12.30
C ILE A 20 -12.43 -9.36 11.88
N LYS A 21 -13.33 -9.07 12.83
CA LYS A 21 -14.59 -8.36 12.55
C LYS A 21 -14.35 -6.95 12.01
N LYS A 22 -13.33 -6.26 12.52
CA LYS A 22 -12.97 -4.90 12.06
C LYS A 22 -12.50 -4.92 10.61
N ILE A 23 -11.59 -5.84 10.27
CA ILE A 23 -11.11 -6.09 8.90
C ILE A 23 -12.30 -6.36 7.96
N TRP A 24 -13.25 -7.19 8.37
CA TRP A 24 -14.41 -7.54 7.55
C TRP A 24 -15.36 -6.35 7.32
N LYS A 25 -15.59 -5.51 8.33
CA LYS A 25 -16.35 -4.26 8.18
C LYS A 25 -15.70 -3.31 7.19
N THR A 26 -14.39 -3.14 7.28
CA THR A 26 -13.62 -2.27 6.39
C THR A 26 -13.61 -2.80 4.96
N ALA A 27 -13.48 -4.11 4.79
CA ALA A 27 -13.56 -4.76 3.48
C ALA A 27 -14.91 -4.48 2.81
N LEU A 28 -15.99 -4.58 3.58
CA LEU A 28 -17.35 -4.34 3.10
C LEU A 28 -17.57 -2.86 2.72
N ILE A 29 -17.06 -1.91 3.52
CA ILE A 29 -17.16 -0.48 3.19
C ILE A 29 -16.42 -0.15 1.88
N LEU A 30 -15.23 -0.72 1.68
CA LEU A 30 -14.42 -0.48 0.48
C LEU A 30 -15.02 -1.13 -0.75
N LEU A 31 -15.58 -2.33 -0.59
CA LEU A 31 -16.30 -3.01 -1.65
C LEU A 31 -17.51 -2.17 -2.09
N LEU A 32 -18.26 -1.60 -1.15
CA LEU A 32 -19.38 -0.70 -1.45
C LEU A 32 -18.93 0.55 -2.21
N ILE A 33 -17.86 1.22 -1.76
CA ILE A 33 -17.30 2.40 -2.44
C ILE A 33 -16.86 2.05 -3.86
N THR A 34 -16.15 0.92 -4.02
CA THR A 34 -15.67 0.47 -5.33
C THR A 34 -16.82 0.10 -6.26
N ALA A 35 -17.86 -0.57 -5.75
CA ALA A 35 -19.05 -0.89 -6.52
C ALA A 35 -19.79 0.39 -6.96
N ALA A 36 -19.92 1.38 -6.09
CA ALA A 36 -20.51 2.68 -6.43
C ALA A 36 -19.69 3.43 -7.50
N GLU A 37 -18.35 3.39 -7.43
CA GLU A 37 -17.48 3.93 -8.47
C GLU A 37 -17.71 3.25 -9.81
N PHE A 38 -17.77 1.91 -9.85
CA PHE A 38 -18.04 1.18 -11.08
C PHE A 38 -19.41 1.54 -11.67
N VAL A 39 -20.46 1.64 -10.85
CA VAL A 39 -21.79 2.06 -11.30
C VAL A 39 -21.76 3.46 -11.91
N MET A 40 -21.08 4.42 -11.27
CA MET A 40 -20.90 5.77 -11.83
C MET A 40 -20.08 5.76 -13.13
N ALA A 41 -19.09 4.87 -13.25
CA ALA A 41 -18.31 4.72 -14.47
C ALA A 41 -19.14 4.24 -15.66
N PHE A 42 -20.14 3.40 -15.43
CA PHE A 42 -21.02 2.87 -16.48
C PHE A 42 -22.16 3.82 -16.83
N THR A 43 -22.58 4.72 -15.93
CA THR A 43 -23.69 5.66 -16.18
C THR A 43 -23.25 7.00 -16.77
N MET A 44 -22.01 7.45 -16.51
CA MET A 44 -21.51 8.74 -16.98
C MET A 44 -20.62 8.60 -18.24
N PRO A 45 -20.69 9.54 -19.21
CA PRO A 45 -19.80 9.52 -20.38
C PRO A 45 -18.33 9.62 -19.98
N ARG A 46 -17.50 8.82 -20.63
CA ARG A 46 -16.05 8.76 -20.41
C ARG A 46 -15.39 10.10 -20.80
N GLY A 47 -14.96 10.86 -19.79
CA GLY A 47 -14.27 12.14 -19.97
C GLY A 47 -13.22 12.39 -18.88
N ILE A 48 -12.47 13.50 -19.01
CA ILE A 48 -11.43 13.90 -18.04
C ILE A 48 -11.94 13.95 -16.60
N LEU A 49 -13.19 14.40 -16.39
CA LEU A 49 -13.79 14.45 -15.07
C LEU A 49 -13.90 13.06 -14.41
N LEU A 50 -14.24 12.04 -15.19
CA LEU A 50 -14.38 10.67 -14.71
C LEU A 50 -13.02 10.07 -14.35
N TYR A 51 -11.99 10.35 -15.17
CA TYR A 51 -10.63 9.91 -14.88
C TYR A 51 -10.05 10.54 -13.62
N VAL A 52 -10.24 11.85 -13.45
CA VAL A 52 -9.75 12.56 -12.25
C VAL A 52 -10.50 12.08 -11.00
N LEU A 53 -11.83 11.89 -11.10
CA LEU A 53 -12.65 11.36 -10.00
C LEU A 53 -12.15 9.97 -9.57
N PHE A 54 -11.96 9.06 -10.53
CA PHE A 54 -11.41 7.73 -10.27
C PHE A 54 -10.03 7.81 -9.63
N MET A 55 -9.14 8.65 -10.14
CA MET A 55 -7.78 8.77 -9.61
C MET A 55 -7.80 9.22 -8.13
N VAL A 56 -8.62 10.23 -7.81
CA VAL A 56 -8.77 10.75 -6.44
C VAL A 56 -9.38 9.71 -5.50
N LEU A 57 -10.47 9.06 -5.90
CA LEU A 57 -11.10 8.01 -5.09
C LEU A 57 -10.17 6.80 -4.91
N THR A 58 -9.36 6.46 -5.91
CA THR A 58 -8.37 5.37 -5.82
C THR A 58 -7.28 5.69 -4.78
N VAL A 59 -6.85 6.95 -4.69
CA VAL A 59 -5.91 7.39 -3.64
C VAL A 59 -6.59 7.38 -2.27
N TRP A 60 -7.83 7.86 -2.18
CA TRP A 60 -8.59 7.91 -0.93
C TRP A 60 -8.83 6.51 -0.36
N LYS A 61 -9.25 5.55 -1.20
CA LYS A 61 -9.45 4.16 -0.77
C LYS A 61 -8.14 3.51 -0.33
N ALA A 62 -7.03 3.79 -1.03
CA ALA A 62 -5.72 3.26 -0.66
C ALA A 62 -5.29 3.75 0.73
N LYS A 63 -5.50 5.04 1.02
CA LYS A 63 -5.27 5.61 2.35
C LYS A 63 -6.14 4.93 3.42
N TYR A 64 -7.43 4.71 3.13
CA TYR A 64 -8.35 4.05 4.04
C TYR A 64 -7.95 2.60 4.32
N ILE A 65 -7.50 1.86 3.30
CA ILE A 65 -6.94 0.51 3.44
C ILE A 65 -5.71 0.52 4.34
N MET A 66 -4.76 1.43 4.09
CA MET A 66 -3.52 1.50 4.86
C MET A 66 -3.75 1.80 6.35
N MET A 67 -4.69 2.68 6.68
CA MET A 67 -4.97 2.97 8.10
C MET A 67 -5.59 1.78 8.82
N GLU A 68 -6.47 1.03 8.15
CA GLU A 68 -7.36 0.08 8.82
C GLU A 68 -6.97 -1.39 8.63
N PHE A 69 -6.49 -1.82 7.46
CA PHE A 69 -6.02 -3.20 7.23
C PHE A 69 -4.57 -3.41 7.64
N MET A 70 -3.73 -2.40 7.48
CA MET A 70 -2.30 -2.54 7.76
C MET A 70 -1.94 -2.21 9.21
N HIS A 71 -2.92 -1.90 10.07
CA HIS A 71 -2.69 -1.60 11.50
C HIS A 71 -1.53 -0.61 11.71
N LEU A 72 -1.43 0.41 10.84
CA LEU A 72 -0.27 1.29 10.77
C LEU A 72 -0.26 2.43 11.81
N GLY A 73 -1.33 2.58 12.59
CA GLY A 73 -1.51 3.70 13.51
C GLY A 73 -0.68 3.62 14.78
N ASP A 74 -0.56 2.44 15.40
CA ASP A 74 -0.10 2.37 16.81
C ASP A 74 1.24 1.64 17.04
N GLU A 75 1.72 0.78 16.14
CA GLU A 75 2.92 -0.06 16.43
C GLU A 75 4.06 -0.04 15.38
N VAL A 76 3.91 0.58 14.21
CA VAL A 76 4.74 0.22 13.03
C VAL A 76 5.40 1.38 12.28
N LYS A 77 5.93 2.37 13.02
CA LYS A 77 6.97 3.29 12.48
C LYS A 77 8.01 2.59 11.58
N PRO A 78 8.56 1.40 11.93
CA PRO A 78 9.50 0.69 11.06
C PRO A 78 8.92 0.23 9.71
N LEU A 79 7.62 -0.09 9.61
CA LEU A 79 7.02 -0.53 8.35
C LEU A 79 6.87 0.64 7.36
N ILE A 80 6.58 1.85 7.87
CA ILE A 80 6.58 3.08 7.07
C ILE A 80 7.98 3.36 6.51
N TYR A 81 9.01 3.26 7.36
CA TYR A 81 10.40 3.42 6.91
C TYR A 81 10.80 2.35 5.87
N SER A 82 10.33 1.09 6.02
CA SER A 82 10.59 0.02 5.05
C SER A 82 10.03 0.31 3.66
N ILE A 83 9.00 1.13 3.54
CA ILE A 83 8.38 1.51 2.25
C ILE A 83 8.97 2.84 1.76
N LEU A 84 9.17 3.80 2.68
CA LEU A 84 9.65 5.14 2.34
C LEU A 84 11.10 5.14 1.84
N VAL A 85 11.97 4.34 2.46
CA VAL A 85 13.38 4.22 2.08
C VAL A 85 13.56 3.74 0.62
N PRO A 86 12.96 2.62 0.17
CA PRO A 86 13.10 2.18 -1.22
C PRO A 86 12.47 3.16 -2.23
N ILE A 87 11.39 3.85 -1.88
CA ILE A 87 10.79 4.87 -2.76
C ILE A 87 11.73 6.05 -2.95
N VAL A 88 12.29 6.59 -1.87
CA VAL A 88 13.25 7.71 -1.95
C VAL A 88 14.51 7.30 -2.71
N PHE A 89 15.00 6.08 -2.48
CA PHE A 89 16.13 5.54 -3.23
C PHE A 89 15.84 5.43 -4.74
N LEU A 90 14.64 5.00 -5.12
CA LEU A 90 14.23 4.91 -6.53
C LEU A 90 14.22 6.30 -7.20
N PHE A 91 13.66 7.31 -6.55
CA PHE A 91 13.65 8.68 -7.06
C PHE A 91 15.07 9.25 -7.21
N TRP A 92 15.92 9.04 -6.21
CA TRP A 92 17.33 9.42 -6.27
C TRP A 92 18.04 8.79 -7.47
N LEU A 93 17.84 7.48 -7.67
CA LEU A 93 18.45 6.72 -8.76
C LEU A 93 18.03 7.25 -10.13
N ILE A 94 16.74 7.54 -10.33
CA ILE A 94 16.23 8.13 -11.58
C ILE A 94 16.93 9.46 -11.89
N VAL A 95 17.04 10.35 -10.89
CA VAL A 95 17.70 11.65 -11.07
C VAL A 95 19.17 11.47 -11.45
N VAL A 96 19.91 10.58 -10.78
CA VAL A 96 21.32 10.32 -11.09
C VAL A 96 21.47 9.74 -12.49
N LEU A 97 20.68 8.73 -12.87
CA LEU A 97 20.74 8.13 -14.20
C LEU A 97 20.45 9.14 -15.32
N VAL A 98 19.47 10.03 -15.12
CA VAL A 98 19.16 11.08 -16.10
C VAL A 98 20.31 12.06 -16.21
N LYS A 99 20.91 12.48 -15.09
CA LYS A 99 22.06 13.41 -15.11
C LYS A 99 23.28 12.79 -15.78
N GLU A 100 23.70 11.60 -15.35
CA GLU A 100 24.84 10.88 -15.94
C GLU A 100 24.59 10.53 -17.41
N GLY A 101 23.38 10.07 -17.75
CA GLY A 101 22.97 9.79 -19.12
C GLY A 101 23.04 11.02 -20.01
N THR A 102 22.63 12.19 -19.51
CA THR A 102 22.70 13.45 -20.26
C THR A 102 24.14 13.91 -20.47
N VAL A 103 25.00 13.78 -19.46
CA VAL A 103 26.43 14.12 -19.57
C VAL A 103 27.12 13.25 -20.62
N ILE A 104 26.96 11.92 -20.54
CA ILE A 104 27.54 10.99 -21.51
C ILE A 104 27.00 11.24 -22.92
N PHE A 105 25.70 11.52 -23.04
CA PHE A 105 25.09 11.88 -24.32
C PHE A 105 25.73 13.16 -24.86
N SER A 106 25.84 14.23 -24.08
CA SER A 106 26.45 15.49 -24.56
C SER A 106 27.93 15.35 -24.98
N LEU A 107 28.72 14.53 -24.28
CA LEU A 107 30.13 14.28 -24.60
C LEU A 107 30.34 13.46 -25.88
N ARG A 108 29.32 12.73 -26.35
CA ARG A 108 29.41 11.92 -27.57
C ARG A 108 29.19 12.71 -28.86
N TRP A 109 28.55 13.87 -28.78
CA TRP A 109 28.29 14.74 -29.95
C TRP A 109 29.22 15.98 -30.01
N TYR A 110 30.28 16.00 -29.18
CA TYR A 110 31.44 16.90 -29.28
C TYR A 110 32.67 16.08 -29.65
#